data_AF-A0A6G1LZC4-F1
#
_entry.id   AF-A0A6G1LZC4-F1
#
_cell.length_a   1.000
_cell.length_b   1.000
_cell.length_c   1.000
_cell.angle_alpha   90.00
_cell.angle_beta   90.00
_cell.angle_gamma   90.00
#
_symmetry.space_group_name_H-M   'P 1'
#
loop_
_entity.id
_entity.type
_entity.pdbx_description
1 polymer ?
#
loop_
_entity_poly.entity_id
_entity_poly.type
_entity_poly.pdbx_seq_one_letter_code
_entity_poly.pdbx_strand_id
1 'polypeptide(L)'
;MSASQPSSSPEFGAQKMSRSASSSQASLRATPRSPSRQPSLSHASLVDLLTIAPRPDINVPQRDWRAIPCKELVADQELHFVEENKPIEEACQMLVDFGISSLPIKSENGAVIGTFDYSDLTAFLLMVLGVWKGDPSDTDGHTFQDLATKSRSGGDIPVKLVKDLGKKDPFITVSETEGLSKVVEILGSGVHRVAVVKDGTDSVIGMISQLKILEFFWSNAKAFSQIDQILPLSLRELNFGSAQVISINGDQRVLEALEMMNSEGISSLAVVDSNHNVVGNISTTDVKVCPTLNSGKSALNKVIHSTLREQALYLSSNPPASISSL
;
A
#
# COMPACT_ATOMS: atom_id res chain seq x y z
N MET A 1 -75.89 -33.62 68.77
CA MET A 1 -74.98 -32.76 68.00
C MET A 1 -74.07 -32.10 69.00
N SER A 2 -72.80 -32.48 68.96
CA SER A 2 -71.92 -32.57 70.11
C SER A 2 -70.92 -31.43 70.18
N ALA A 3 -70.50 -31.16 71.41
CA ALA A 3 -69.61 -30.10 71.84
C ALA A 3 -68.11 -30.39 71.61
N SER A 4 -67.38 -29.31 71.32
CA SER A 4 -66.10 -28.84 71.87
C SER A 4 -64.81 -29.71 71.90
N GLN A 5 -63.77 -29.14 71.25
CA GLN A 5 -62.29 -29.16 71.47
C GLN A 5 -61.43 -30.38 71.04
N PRO A 6 -60.08 -30.25 70.85
CA PRO A 6 -59.22 -29.11 70.40
C PRO A 6 -58.03 -29.48 69.45
N SER A 7 -57.18 -28.47 69.13
CA SER A 7 -55.68 -28.49 69.05
C SER A 7 -54.92 -28.26 67.70
N SER A 8 -54.12 -27.19 67.74
CA SER A 8 -52.76 -26.91 67.18
C SER A 8 -52.40 -27.11 65.71
N SER A 9 -52.06 -26.01 65.02
CA SER A 9 -50.77 -25.75 64.32
C SER A 9 -50.77 -24.32 63.72
N PRO A 10 -49.73 -23.47 63.91
CA PRO A 10 -49.46 -22.30 63.06
C PRO A 10 -48.60 -22.77 61.86
N GLU A 11 -48.49 -22.10 60.70
CA GLU A 11 -48.46 -20.66 60.46
C GLU A 11 -48.70 -20.38 58.95
N PHE A 12 -49.41 -19.28 58.70
CA PHE A 12 -49.66 -18.59 57.42
C PHE A 12 -48.33 -18.09 56.81
N GLY A 13 -48.15 -17.83 55.51
CA GLY A 13 -49.06 -17.29 54.50
C GLY A 13 -48.37 -16.08 53.85
N ALA A 14 -48.23 -16.11 52.53
CA ALA A 14 -47.52 -15.12 51.73
C ALA A 14 -48.17 -13.72 51.73
N GLN A 15 -47.37 -12.65 51.60
CA GLN A 15 -47.81 -11.43 50.89
C GLN A 15 -46.64 -10.56 50.38
N LYS A 16 -46.92 -9.93 49.22
CA LYS A 16 -46.08 -9.10 48.34
C LYS A 16 -45.67 -7.75 48.94
N MET A 17 -44.53 -7.20 48.51
CA MET A 17 -44.32 -5.78 48.10
C MET A 17 -42.86 -5.57 47.63
N SER A 18 -42.62 -5.20 46.37
CA SER A 18 -42.39 -3.83 45.85
C SER A 18 -40.92 -3.36 45.86
N ARG A 19 -40.42 -3.21 44.63
CA ARG A 19 -39.37 -2.33 44.05
C ARG A 19 -38.37 -1.55 44.93
N SER A 20 -37.15 -1.52 44.36
CA SER A 20 -36.04 -0.55 44.43
C SER A 20 -35.19 -0.49 45.71
N ALA A 21 -33.91 -0.87 45.63
CA ALA A 21 -32.78 0.03 45.37
C ALA A 21 -31.40 -0.68 45.54
N SER A 22 -30.42 -0.21 44.76
CA SER A 22 -28.96 -0.29 44.94
C SER A 22 -28.26 -1.66 45.01
N SER A 23 -27.58 -2.03 43.92
CA SER A 23 -26.32 -2.78 43.98
C SER A 23 -25.38 -2.40 42.83
N SER A 24 -24.35 -1.65 43.19
CA SER A 24 -23.01 -1.50 42.62
C SER A 24 -22.70 -2.28 41.33
N GLN A 25 -22.62 -1.57 40.19
CA GLN A 25 -21.82 -2.02 39.05
C GLN A 25 -20.43 -1.37 39.15
N ALA A 26 -19.47 -2.11 39.70
CA ALA A 26 -18.06 -1.78 39.55
C ALA A 26 -17.62 -2.17 38.14
N SER A 27 -17.37 -1.18 37.29
CA SER A 27 -16.86 -1.33 35.94
C SER A 27 -15.53 -2.10 35.92
N LEU A 28 -15.52 -3.26 35.27
CA LEU A 28 -14.31 -3.94 34.81
C LEU A 28 -13.71 -3.14 33.64
N ARG A 29 -12.93 -2.10 33.96
CA ARG A 29 -12.10 -1.38 32.98
C ARG A 29 -10.84 -2.20 32.74
N ALA A 30 -10.87 -3.10 31.77
CA ALA A 30 -9.68 -3.79 31.29
C ALA A 30 -8.71 -2.75 30.67
N THR A 31 -7.55 -2.56 31.29
CA THR A 31 -6.44 -1.80 30.72
C THR A 31 -5.88 -2.53 29.50
N PRO A 32 -5.65 -1.88 28.36
CA PRO A 32 -4.97 -2.54 27.24
C PRO A 32 -3.54 -2.86 27.65
N ARG A 33 -3.16 -4.14 27.59
CA ARG A 33 -1.77 -4.56 27.73
C ARG A 33 -0.95 -3.95 26.58
N SER A 34 0.16 -3.30 26.92
CA SER A 34 1.14 -2.79 25.97
C SER A 34 1.58 -3.91 25.00
N PRO A 35 1.68 -3.65 23.68
CA PRO A 35 2.16 -4.66 22.75
C PRO A 35 3.60 -5.04 23.10
N SER A 36 3.85 -6.34 23.21
CA SER A 36 5.17 -6.92 23.43
C SER A 36 6.14 -6.43 22.35
N ARG A 37 7.25 -5.84 22.80
CA ARG A 37 8.37 -5.37 21.98
C ARG A 37 8.83 -6.50 21.06
N GLN A 38 8.65 -6.34 19.74
CA GLN A 38 9.29 -7.23 18.77
C GLN A 38 10.81 -6.99 18.87
N PRO A 39 11.64 -8.03 18.94
CA PRO A 39 13.08 -7.84 18.97
C PRO A 39 13.54 -7.22 17.65
N SER A 40 14.43 -6.24 17.75
CA SER A 40 15.19 -5.72 16.61
C SER A 40 15.86 -6.88 15.86
N LEU A 41 15.94 -6.77 14.52
CA LEU A 41 16.64 -7.71 13.64
C LEU A 41 17.91 -8.25 14.31
N SER A 42 18.01 -9.56 14.44
CA SER A 42 19.19 -10.21 15.01
C SER A 42 20.40 -9.93 14.12
N HIS A 43 21.60 -9.91 14.71
CA HIS A 43 22.83 -9.73 13.93
C HIS A 43 22.98 -10.82 12.84
N ALA A 44 22.51 -12.04 13.12
CA ALA A 44 22.48 -13.14 12.15
C ALA A 44 21.57 -12.84 10.95
N SER A 45 20.37 -12.30 11.16
CA SER A 45 19.47 -11.90 10.05
C SER A 45 20.03 -10.76 9.19
N LEU A 46 20.85 -9.88 9.77
CA LEU A 46 21.58 -8.85 9.00
C LEU A 46 22.71 -9.47 8.18
N VAL A 47 23.44 -10.44 8.74
CA VAL A 47 24.48 -11.18 8.03
C VAL A 47 23.88 -11.98 6.88
N ASP A 48 22.75 -12.67 7.09
CA ASP A 48 22.04 -13.39 6.04
C ASP A 48 21.63 -12.44 4.91
N LEU A 49 21.03 -11.28 5.23
CA LEU A 49 20.72 -10.23 4.26
C LEU A 49 21.94 -9.76 3.45
N LEU A 50 23.09 -9.60 4.10
CA LEU A 50 24.35 -9.21 3.44
C LEU A 50 24.94 -10.35 2.59
N THR A 51 24.64 -11.61 2.90
CA THR A 51 25.07 -12.77 2.11
C THR A 51 24.19 -13.09 0.90
N ILE A 52 23.07 -12.39 0.70
CA ILE A 52 22.16 -12.54 -0.46
C ILE A 52 22.74 -11.89 -1.74
N ALA A 53 23.89 -11.21 -1.68
CA ALA A 53 24.62 -10.86 -2.89
C ALA A 53 24.89 -12.14 -3.70
N PRO A 54 24.35 -12.29 -4.93
CA PRO A 54 24.56 -13.48 -5.73
C PRO A 54 26.06 -13.74 -5.80
N ARG A 55 26.52 -14.96 -5.52
CA ARG A 55 27.93 -15.34 -5.72
C ARG A 55 28.12 -15.63 -7.21
N PRO A 56 28.71 -14.72 -8.01
CA PRO A 56 28.74 -14.87 -9.45
C PRO A 56 30.07 -15.46 -9.93
N ASP A 57 29.99 -16.07 -11.10
CA ASP A 57 31.07 -16.68 -11.87
C ASP A 57 32.23 -15.70 -12.13
N ILE A 58 33.47 -16.20 -12.17
CA ILE A 58 34.69 -15.37 -12.19
C ILE A 58 34.93 -14.70 -13.55
N ASN A 59 34.21 -15.11 -14.61
CA ASN A 59 34.47 -14.72 -16.00
C ASN A 59 33.32 -13.93 -16.69
N VAL A 60 32.66 -13.01 -15.99
CA VAL A 60 31.63 -12.17 -16.63
C VAL A 60 32.27 -11.04 -17.46
N PRO A 61 31.99 -10.93 -18.77
CA PRO A 61 32.49 -9.83 -19.60
C PRO A 61 32.00 -8.47 -19.11
N GLN A 62 32.90 -7.49 -19.09
CA GLN A 62 32.53 -6.11 -18.74
C GLN A 62 31.70 -5.47 -19.87
N ARG A 63 30.61 -4.79 -19.48
CA ARG A 63 29.72 -4.05 -20.38
C ARG A 63 29.53 -2.63 -19.85
N ASP A 64 29.27 -1.68 -20.76
CA ASP A 64 28.77 -0.36 -20.37
C ASP A 64 27.25 -0.42 -20.21
N TRP A 65 26.78 -0.31 -18.97
CA TRP A 65 25.34 -0.39 -18.67
C TRP A 65 24.54 0.72 -19.35
N ARG A 66 25.16 1.87 -19.64
CA ARG A 66 24.50 3.03 -20.24
C ARG A 66 23.99 2.74 -21.65
N ALA A 67 24.71 1.89 -22.37
CA ALA A 67 24.42 1.51 -23.75
C ALA A 67 23.54 0.26 -23.86
N ILE A 68 23.11 -0.31 -22.73
CA ILE A 68 22.21 -1.46 -22.76
C ILE A 68 20.85 -0.99 -23.28
N PRO A 69 20.31 -1.64 -24.32
CA PRO A 69 19.04 -1.22 -24.91
C PRO A 69 17.88 -1.59 -24.00
N CYS A 70 16.87 -0.72 -23.93
CA CYS A 70 15.68 -0.91 -23.09
C CYS A 70 14.97 -2.25 -23.31
N LYS A 71 14.99 -2.77 -24.56
CA LYS A 71 14.42 -4.08 -24.89
C LYS A 71 14.98 -5.24 -24.05
N GLU A 72 16.23 -5.15 -23.59
CA GLU A 72 16.85 -6.19 -22.75
C GLU A 72 16.15 -6.30 -21.39
N LEU A 73 15.65 -5.19 -20.85
CA LEU A 73 14.98 -5.16 -19.54
C LEU A 73 13.53 -5.63 -19.58
N VAL A 74 12.90 -5.54 -20.76
CA VAL A 74 11.47 -5.83 -20.95
C VAL A 74 11.22 -7.12 -21.72
N ALA A 75 12.27 -7.83 -22.15
CA ALA A 75 12.16 -9.03 -22.98
C ALA A 75 11.26 -10.12 -22.37
N ASP A 76 11.34 -10.32 -21.05
CA ASP A 76 10.59 -11.34 -20.33
C ASP A 76 9.37 -10.77 -19.57
N GLN A 77 8.94 -9.55 -19.91
CA GLN A 77 7.84 -8.89 -19.21
C GLN A 77 6.50 -9.25 -19.84
N GLU A 78 5.60 -9.81 -19.03
CA GLU A 78 4.17 -9.87 -19.37
C GLU A 78 3.53 -8.52 -19.05
N LEU A 79 2.95 -7.88 -20.08
CA LEU A 79 2.22 -6.62 -19.93
C LEU A 79 0.72 -6.87 -19.84
N HIS A 80 0.13 -6.46 -18.72
CA HIS A 80 -1.31 -6.39 -18.54
C HIS A 80 -1.80 -4.97 -18.80
N PHE A 81 -2.88 -4.83 -19.56
CA PHE A 81 -3.51 -3.56 -19.90
C PHE A 81 -4.92 -3.50 -19.36
N VAL A 82 -5.39 -2.30 -19.02
CA VAL A 82 -6.81 -2.03 -18.76
C VAL A 82 -7.38 -1.14 -19.86
N GLU A 83 -8.57 -1.47 -20.36
CA GLU A 83 -9.26 -0.62 -21.34
C GLU A 83 -9.82 0.66 -20.67
N GLU A 84 -9.74 1.79 -21.36
CA GLU A 84 -10.00 3.13 -20.80
C GLU A 84 -11.39 3.32 -20.14
N ASN A 85 -12.39 2.57 -20.61
CA ASN A 85 -13.78 2.66 -20.16
C ASN A 85 -14.13 1.65 -19.06
N LYS A 86 -13.18 0.79 -18.67
CA LYS A 86 -13.42 -0.22 -17.63
C LYS A 86 -13.61 0.44 -16.25
N PRO A 87 -14.47 -0.13 -15.39
CA PRO A 87 -14.63 0.35 -14.03
C PRO A 87 -13.32 0.28 -13.25
N ILE A 88 -13.06 1.25 -12.38
CA ILE A 88 -11.88 1.28 -11.52
C ILE A 88 -11.76 0.04 -10.63
N GLU A 89 -12.89 -0.55 -10.23
CA GLU A 89 -12.95 -1.75 -9.40
C GLU A 89 -12.30 -2.94 -10.11
N GLU A 90 -12.57 -3.09 -11.42
CA GLU A 90 -11.95 -4.12 -12.25
C GLU A 90 -10.44 -3.88 -12.39
N ALA A 91 -10.03 -2.62 -12.61
CA ALA A 91 -8.61 -2.27 -12.68
C ALA A 91 -7.87 -2.54 -11.35
N CYS A 92 -8.50 -2.23 -10.22
CA CYS A 92 -7.96 -2.53 -8.89
C CYS A 92 -7.82 -4.04 -8.68
N GLN A 93 -8.81 -4.82 -9.09
CA GLN A 93 -8.76 -6.28 -9.00
C GLN A 93 -7.59 -6.83 -9.82
N MET A 94 -7.35 -6.31 -11.03
CA MET A 94 -6.18 -6.69 -11.83
C MET A 94 -4.85 -6.33 -11.16
N LEU A 95 -4.72 -5.18 -10.49
CA LEU A 95 -3.51 -4.84 -9.73
C LEU A 95 -3.22 -5.90 -8.64
N VAL A 96 -4.27 -6.38 -7.96
CA VAL A 96 -4.17 -7.40 -6.91
C VAL A 96 -3.86 -8.77 -7.49
N ASP A 97 -4.63 -9.22 -8.48
CA ASP A 97 -4.55 -10.57 -9.05
C ASP A 97 -3.20 -10.83 -9.73
N PHE A 98 -2.69 -9.84 -10.47
CA PHE A 98 -1.38 -9.94 -11.12
C PHE A 98 -0.22 -9.53 -10.20
N GLY A 99 -0.49 -9.07 -8.98
CA GLY A 99 0.54 -8.64 -8.05
C GLY A 99 1.36 -7.43 -8.53
N ILE A 100 0.78 -6.59 -9.39
CA ILE A 100 1.42 -5.42 -9.99
C ILE A 100 0.97 -4.12 -9.31
N SER A 101 1.80 -3.09 -9.42
CA SER A 101 1.58 -1.79 -8.77
C SER A 101 1.20 -0.67 -9.74
N SER A 102 1.04 -0.98 -11.03
CA SER A 102 0.52 -0.04 -12.03
C SER A 102 0.08 -0.80 -13.28
N LEU A 103 -0.92 -0.26 -13.98
CA LEU A 103 -1.51 -0.79 -15.20
C LEU A 103 -1.51 0.27 -16.30
N PRO A 104 -0.89 0.02 -17.46
CA PRO A 104 -1.14 0.79 -18.67
C PRO A 104 -2.63 0.85 -19.03
N ILE A 105 -3.12 2.05 -19.37
CA ILE A 105 -4.48 2.27 -19.85
C ILE A 105 -4.46 2.31 -21.37
N LYS A 106 -5.19 1.40 -22.01
CA LYS A 106 -5.36 1.31 -23.45
C LYS A 106 -6.62 2.04 -23.88
N SER A 107 -6.48 2.91 -24.87
CA SER A 107 -7.61 3.58 -25.51
C SER A 107 -8.29 2.68 -26.54
N GLU A 108 -9.50 3.06 -26.96
CA GLU A 108 -10.24 2.37 -28.03
C GLU A 108 -9.45 2.29 -29.35
N ASN A 109 -8.58 3.27 -29.61
CA ASN A 109 -7.71 3.32 -30.78
C ASN A 109 -6.46 2.42 -30.65
N GLY A 110 -6.31 1.73 -29.52
CA GLY A 110 -5.19 0.84 -29.22
C GLY A 110 -3.95 1.52 -28.64
N ALA A 111 -3.92 2.86 -28.58
CA ALA A 111 -2.82 3.61 -27.99
C ALA A 111 -2.87 3.57 -26.45
N VAL A 112 -1.70 3.59 -25.79
CA VAL A 112 -1.60 3.71 -24.33
C VAL A 112 -1.63 5.19 -23.95
N ILE A 113 -2.62 5.59 -23.14
CA ILE A 113 -2.92 6.99 -22.81
C ILE A 113 -2.48 7.40 -21.39
N GLY A 114 -1.84 6.48 -20.68
CA GLY A 114 -1.38 6.69 -19.31
C GLY A 114 -1.37 5.39 -18.52
N THR A 115 -1.35 5.52 -17.20
CA THR A 115 -1.36 4.39 -16.27
C THR A 115 -2.46 4.55 -15.23
N PHE A 116 -2.82 3.45 -14.56
CA PHE A 116 -3.65 3.42 -13.36
C PHE A 116 -2.86 2.72 -12.24
N ASP A 117 -2.77 3.32 -11.04
CA ASP A 117 -2.08 2.75 -9.89
C ASP A 117 -2.79 3.01 -8.55
N TYR A 118 -2.15 2.59 -7.45
CA TYR A 118 -2.69 2.77 -6.10
C TYR A 118 -2.72 4.22 -5.62
N SER A 119 -1.91 5.10 -6.19
CA SER A 119 -1.95 6.54 -5.90
C SER A 119 -3.20 7.17 -6.52
N ASP A 120 -3.56 6.78 -7.74
CA ASP A 120 -4.82 7.19 -8.38
C ASP A 120 -6.04 6.74 -7.56
N LEU A 121 -6.02 5.49 -7.08
CA LEU A 121 -7.06 4.96 -6.20
C LEU A 121 -7.14 5.72 -4.87
N THR A 122 -5.99 6.10 -4.30
CA THR A 122 -5.91 6.88 -3.07
C THR A 122 -6.53 8.27 -3.27
N ALA A 123 -6.14 8.97 -4.33
CA ALA A 123 -6.70 10.28 -4.67
C ALA A 123 -8.22 10.21 -4.90
N PHE A 124 -8.69 9.19 -5.63
CA PHE A 124 -10.11 8.93 -5.84
C PHE A 124 -10.86 8.70 -4.52
N LEU A 125 -10.30 7.89 -3.62
CA LEU A 125 -10.91 7.62 -2.31
C LEU A 125 -11.03 8.89 -1.47
N LEU A 126 -9.97 9.70 -1.40
CA LEU A 126 -9.96 10.97 -0.67
C LEU A 126 -10.97 11.97 -1.24
N MET A 127 -11.12 12.01 -2.57
CA MET A 127 -12.14 12.78 -3.27
C MET A 127 -13.56 12.35 -2.86
N VAL A 128 -13.86 11.05 -2.96
CA VAL A 128 -15.22 10.53 -2.67
C VAL A 128 -15.62 10.77 -1.22
N LEU A 129 -14.65 10.72 -0.30
CA LEU A 129 -14.82 11.02 1.13
C LEU A 129 -14.94 12.52 1.42
N GLY A 130 -14.69 13.39 0.44
CA GLY A 130 -14.76 14.84 0.58
C GLY A 130 -13.63 15.44 1.43
N VAL A 131 -12.55 14.68 1.63
CA VAL A 131 -11.36 15.10 2.38
C VAL A 131 -10.47 15.95 1.48
N TRP A 132 -10.28 15.49 0.25
CA TRP A 132 -9.51 16.19 -0.76
C TRP A 132 -10.44 16.79 -1.83
N LYS A 133 -10.11 17.98 -2.33
CA LYS A 133 -10.97 18.76 -3.25
C LYS A 133 -10.35 18.98 -4.64
N GLY A 134 -9.32 18.21 -5.00
CA GLY A 134 -8.55 18.47 -6.21
C GLY A 134 -7.29 19.28 -5.92
N ASP A 135 -6.39 19.33 -6.90
CA ASP A 135 -5.28 20.29 -6.88
C ASP A 135 -5.87 21.70 -7.08
N PRO A 136 -5.55 22.69 -6.23
CA PRO A 136 -6.03 24.06 -6.40
C PRO A 136 -5.69 24.71 -7.75
N SER A 137 -4.67 24.20 -8.44
CA SER A 137 -4.26 24.66 -9.77
C SER A 137 -5.08 24.07 -10.92
N ASP A 138 -5.93 23.08 -10.64
CA ASP A 138 -6.74 22.40 -11.64
C ASP A 138 -8.05 23.16 -11.87
N THR A 139 -8.15 23.86 -12.98
CA THR A 139 -9.29 24.74 -13.33
C THR A 139 -10.60 24.00 -13.62
N ASP A 140 -10.55 22.67 -13.74
CA ASP A 140 -11.67 21.82 -14.18
C ASP A 140 -12.44 21.17 -13.00
N GLY A 141 -12.60 21.89 -11.89
CA GLY A 141 -13.26 21.42 -10.66
C GLY A 141 -14.71 20.90 -10.83
N HIS A 142 -15.34 21.13 -11.99
CA HIS A 142 -16.64 20.53 -12.35
C HIS A 142 -16.55 19.01 -12.54
N THR A 143 -15.48 18.51 -13.14
CA THR A 143 -15.26 17.07 -13.36
C THR A 143 -15.13 16.34 -12.01
N PHE A 144 -14.49 16.98 -11.03
CA PHE A 144 -14.28 16.44 -9.69
C PHE A 144 -15.59 16.20 -8.92
N GLN A 145 -16.49 17.19 -8.92
CA GLN A 145 -17.76 17.10 -8.20
C GLN A 145 -18.73 16.12 -8.85
N ASP A 146 -18.73 16.05 -10.18
CA ASP A 146 -19.56 15.12 -10.95
C ASP A 146 -19.11 13.67 -10.74
N LEU A 147 -17.80 13.41 -10.77
CA LEU A 147 -17.23 12.09 -10.46
C LEU A 147 -17.58 11.64 -9.04
N ALA A 148 -17.40 12.51 -8.06
CA ALA A 148 -17.72 12.20 -6.67
C ALA A 148 -19.22 11.93 -6.50
N THR A 149 -20.08 12.64 -7.23
CA THR A 149 -21.54 12.43 -7.19
C THR A 149 -21.94 11.12 -7.85
N LYS A 150 -21.39 10.82 -9.03
CA LYS A 150 -21.61 9.57 -9.77
C LYS A 150 -21.17 8.35 -8.95
N SER A 151 -20.01 8.42 -8.32
CA SER A 151 -19.51 7.37 -7.43
C SER A 151 -20.42 7.19 -6.21
N ARG A 152 -20.86 8.29 -5.58
CA ARG A 152 -21.78 8.23 -4.43
C ARG A 152 -23.15 7.65 -4.78
N SER A 153 -23.59 7.75 -6.03
CA SER A 153 -24.81 7.10 -6.56
C SER A 153 -24.61 5.65 -6.99
N GLY A 154 -23.38 5.10 -6.89
CA GLY A 154 -23.07 3.71 -7.25
C GLY A 154 -22.95 3.46 -8.75
N GLY A 155 -22.66 4.48 -9.55
CA GLY A 155 -22.41 4.30 -10.98
C GLY A 155 -20.95 3.95 -11.26
N ASP A 156 -20.73 3.14 -12.29
CA ASP A 156 -19.39 2.74 -12.73
C ASP A 156 -18.53 3.97 -13.09
N ILE A 157 -17.31 4.00 -12.56
CA ILE A 157 -16.34 5.06 -12.83
C ILE A 157 -15.26 4.48 -13.75
N PRO A 158 -15.19 4.96 -15.01
CA PRO A 158 -14.11 4.60 -15.93
C PRO A 158 -12.72 4.98 -15.40
N VAL A 159 -11.73 4.10 -15.59
CA VAL A 159 -10.32 4.35 -15.22
C VAL A 159 -9.76 5.64 -15.81
N LYS A 160 -10.14 6.00 -17.04
CA LYS A 160 -9.64 7.22 -17.70
C LYS A 160 -10.00 8.52 -16.98
N LEU A 161 -11.05 8.52 -16.16
CA LEU A 161 -11.48 9.69 -15.41
C LEU A 161 -10.74 9.82 -14.07
N VAL A 162 -10.01 8.78 -13.67
CA VAL A 162 -9.30 8.70 -12.39
C VAL A 162 -7.80 8.83 -12.56
N LYS A 163 -7.28 8.52 -13.75
CA LYS A 163 -5.84 8.47 -14.05
C LYS A 163 -5.08 9.78 -13.81
N ASP A 164 -5.76 10.93 -13.75
CA ASP A 164 -5.12 12.25 -13.57
C ASP A 164 -5.62 12.95 -12.29
N LEU A 165 -6.29 12.23 -11.37
CA LEU A 165 -6.83 12.83 -10.15
C LEU A 165 -5.76 13.15 -9.10
N GLY A 166 -4.54 12.66 -9.19
CA GLY A 166 -3.49 12.90 -8.18
C GLY A 166 -2.35 13.77 -8.71
N LYS A 167 -1.39 14.10 -7.83
CA LYS A 167 -0.06 14.54 -8.27
C LYS A 167 0.62 13.37 -8.96
N LYS A 168 0.55 13.34 -10.29
CA LYS A 168 1.04 12.21 -11.08
C LYS A 168 2.25 12.57 -11.92
N ASP A 169 3.13 11.59 -12.05
CA ASP A 169 4.25 11.69 -12.97
C ASP A 169 3.76 11.75 -14.42
N PRO A 170 4.45 12.50 -15.29
CA PRO A 170 4.16 12.45 -16.71
C PRO A 170 4.34 11.02 -17.25
N PHE A 171 3.44 10.61 -18.15
CA PHE A 171 3.60 9.35 -18.87
C PHE A 171 4.68 9.52 -19.93
N ILE A 172 5.86 8.92 -19.69
CA ILE A 172 7.02 9.03 -20.58
C ILE A 172 7.26 7.72 -21.32
N THR A 173 7.52 7.83 -22.62
CA THR A 173 7.89 6.72 -23.50
C THR A 173 9.35 6.83 -23.97
N VAL A 174 10.00 5.69 -24.20
CA VAL A 174 11.34 5.59 -24.81
C VAL A 174 11.38 4.46 -25.84
N SER A 175 12.22 4.59 -26.87
CA SER A 175 12.40 3.52 -27.87
C SER A 175 13.04 2.28 -27.23
N GLU A 176 12.69 1.09 -27.71
CA GLU A 176 13.27 -0.18 -27.29
C GLU A 176 14.80 -0.27 -27.52
N THR A 177 15.32 0.55 -28.44
CA THR A 177 16.75 0.65 -28.76
C THR A 177 17.50 1.69 -27.92
N GLU A 178 16.78 2.51 -27.16
CA GLU A 178 17.36 3.57 -26.32
C GLU A 178 18.19 2.98 -25.17
N GLY A 179 19.28 3.66 -24.81
CA GLY A 179 20.17 3.23 -23.74
C GLY A 179 19.58 3.45 -22.33
N LEU A 180 19.94 2.60 -21.37
CA LEU A 180 19.48 2.72 -19.98
C LEU A 180 19.90 4.03 -19.30
N SER A 181 20.94 4.71 -19.76
CA SER A 181 21.31 6.02 -19.22
C SER A 181 20.14 7.01 -19.27
N LYS A 182 19.37 6.99 -20.36
CA LYS A 182 18.21 7.88 -20.50
C LYS A 182 17.09 7.51 -19.54
N VAL A 183 16.83 6.22 -19.37
CA VAL A 183 15.81 5.72 -18.44
C VAL A 183 16.18 6.06 -17.00
N VAL A 184 17.44 5.88 -16.60
CA VAL A 184 17.91 6.22 -15.25
C VAL A 184 17.78 7.73 -14.98
N GLU A 185 18.09 8.57 -15.96
CA GLU A 185 17.87 10.04 -15.85
C GLU A 185 16.39 10.37 -15.63
N ILE A 186 15.49 9.80 -16.44
CA ILE A 186 14.05 10.02 -16.33
C ILE A 186 13.54 9.57 -14.96
N LEU A 187 13.90 8.35 -14.54
CA LEU A 187 13.47 7.82 -13.26
C LEU A 187 14.03 8.62 -12.06
N GLY A 188 15.25 9.13 -12.20
CA GLY A 188 15.89 10.01 -11.20
C GLY A 188 15.25 11.40 -11.08
N SER A 189 14.45 11.82 -12.06
CA SER A 189 13.74 13.11 -12.02
C SER A 189 12.44 13.09 -11.19
N GLY A 190 12.07 11.92 -10.66
CA GLY A 190 10.86 11.71 -9.88
C GLY A 190 9.83 10.80 -10.54
N VAL A 191 9.99 10.52 -11.84
CA VAL A 191 9.10 9.59 -12.56
C VAL A 191 9.30 8.15 -12.07
N HIS A 192 8.22 7.49 -11.67
CA HIS A 192 8.31 6.12 -11.15
C HIS A 192 8.45 5.04 -12.22
N ARG A 193 7.96 5.31 -13.45
CA ARG A 193 7.90 4.33 -14.55
C ARG A 193 8.08 4.96 -15.93
N VAL A 194 8.71 4.22 -16.83
CA VAL A 194 8.88 4.58 -18.23
C VAL A 194 8.33 3.47 -19.11
N ALA A 195 7.50 3.82 -20.10
CA ALA A 195 7.00 2.88 -21.09
C ALA A 195 8.02 2.68 -22.23
N VAL A 196 8.28 1.44 -22.62
CA VAL A 196 9.16 1.11 -23.73
C VAL A 196 8.31 0.85 -24.96
N VAL A 197 8.57 1.59 -26.04
CA VAL A 197 7.86 1.45 -27.32
C VAL A 197 8.73 0.75 -28.35
N LYS A 198 8.11 -0.09 -29.18
CA LYS A 198 8.78 -0.73 -30.30
C LYS A 198 9.22 0.31 -31.32
N ASP A 199 10.43 0.15 -31.85
CA ASP A 199 11.06 1.16 -32.69
C ASP A 199 10.21 1.48 -33.94
N GLY A 200 10.02 2.77 -34.22
CA GLY A 200 9.18 3.24 -35.33
C GLY A 200 7.67 3.05 -35.15
N THR A 201 7.19 2.70 -33.95
CA THR A 201 5.75 2.52 -33.65
C THR A 201 5.37 3.13 -32.29
N ASP A 202 4.07 3.31 -32.04
CA ASP A 202 3.53 3.69 -30.72
C ASP A 202 3.15 2.47 -29.86
N SER A 203 3.61 1.28 -30.25
CA SER A 203 3.27 0.05 -29.54
C SER A 203 4.14 -0.11 -28.31
N VAL A 204 3.52 -0.03 -27.13
CA VAL A 204 4.19 -0.30 -25.85
C VAL A 204 4.47 -1.81 -25.71
N ILE A 205 5.74 -2.16 -25.55
CA ILE A 205 6.21 -3.55 -25.40
C ILE A 205 6.67 -3.87 -23.97
N GLY A 206 6.90 -2.85 -23.14
CA GLY A 206 7.30 -3.04 -21.76
C GLY A 206 7.13 -1.80 -20.89
N MET A 207 7.30 -1.97 -19.59
CA MET A 207 7.38 -0.88 -18.62
C MET A 207 8.56 -1.10 -17.70
N ILE A 208 9.45 -0.10 -17.63
CA ILE A 208 10.60 -0.10 -16.74
C ILE A 208 10.25 0.74 -15.50
N SER A 209 10.32 0.12 -14.32
CA SER A 209 10.21 0.79 -13.03
C SER A 209 11.57 1.02 -12.39
N GLN A 210 11.63 1.89 -11.38
CA GLN A 210 12.82 2.06 -10.54
C GLN A 210 13.30 0.72 -9.95
N LEU A 211 12.39 -0.11 -9.43
CA LEU A 211 12.72 -1.43 -8.89
C LEU A 211 13.30 -2.36 -9.97
N LYS A 212 12.74 -2.38 -11.18
CA LYS A 212 13.23 -3.22 -12.28
C LYS A 212 14.68 -2.86 -12.67
N ILE A 213 15.02 -1.57 -12.67
CA ILE A 213 16.38 -1.10 -12.91
C ILE A 213 17.32 -1.56 -11.79
N LEU A 214 16.89 -1.47 -10.53
CA LEU A 214 17.67 -1.94 -9.40
C LEU A 214 17.90 -3.45 -9.44
N GLU A 215 16.86 -4.24 -9.73
CA GLU A 215 16.97 -5.70 -9.93
C GLU A 215 17.93 -6.05 -11.05
N PHE A 216 17.90 -5.30 -12.15
CA PHE A 216 18.80 -5.47 -13.27
C PHE A 216 20.26 -5.19 -12.89
N PHE A 217 20.53 -4.06 -12.22
CA PHE A 217 21.87 -3.74 -11.72
C PHE A 217 22.35 -4.74 -10.67
N TRP A 218 21.48 -5.18 -9.78
CA TRP A 218 21.80 -6.19 -8.76
C TRP A 218 22.21 -7.52 -9.40
N SER A 219 21.43 -7.98 -10.37
CA SER A 219 21.66 -9.24 -11.07
C SER A 219 22.91 -9.21 -11.96
N ASN A 220 23.32 -8.03 -12.42
CA ASN A 220 24.44 -7.83 -13.35
C ASN A 220 25.60 -7.02 -12.77
N ALA A 221 25.64 -6.83 -11.44
CA ALA A 221 26.57 -5.92 -10.76
C ALA A 221 28.02 -6.07 -11.21
N LYS A 222 28.53 -7.30 -11.27
CA LYS A 222 29.90 -7.59 -11.68
C LYS A 222 30.18 -7.36 -13.17
N ALA A 223 29.16 -7.34 -14.03
CA ALA A 223 29.32 -7.00 -15.44
C ALA A 223 29.57 -5.49 -15.63
N PHE A 224 29.25 -4.67 -14.61
CA PHE A 224 29.33 -3.22 -14.66
C PHE A 224 30.35 -2.71 -13.65
N SER A 225 31.60 -2.52 -14.08
CA SER A 225 32.69 -1.99 -13.25
C SER A 225 32.32 -0.79 -12.35
N GLN A 226 31.49 0.14 -12.84
CA GLN A 226 31.02 1.30 -12.07
C GLN A 226 30.09 0.92 -10.92
N ILE A 227 29.22 -0.08 -11.13
CA ILE A 227 28.29 -0.57 -10.12
C ILE A 227 29.05 -1.42 -9.09
N ASP A 228 29.96 -2.28 -9.55
CA ASP A 228 30.81 -3.11 -8.68
C ASP A 228 31.64 -2.27 -7.69
N GLN A 229 32.09 -1.07 -8.10
CA GLN A 229 32.83 -0.14 -7.25
C GLN A 229 31.98 0.55 -6.18
N ILE A 230 30.69 0.79 -6.43
CA ILE A 230 29.81 1.53 -5.49
C ILE A 230 29.08 0.62 -4.52
N LEU A 231 28.82 -0.64 -4.87
CA LEU A 231 28.13 -1.60 -4.02
C LEU A 231 28.75 -1.83 -2.63
N PRO A 232 30.09 -1.87 -2.45
CA PRO A 232 30.67 -2.04 -1.13
C PRO A 232 30.63 -0.77 -0.26
N LEU A 233 30.26 0.38 -0.82
CA LEU A 233 30.22 1.65 -0.08
C LEU A 233 28.99 1.70 0.83
N SER A 234 29.17 2.24 2.03
CA SER A 234 28.07 2.52 2.94
C SER A 234 27.19 3.66 2.41
N LEU A 235 25.92 3.69 2.83
CA LEU A 235 25.01 4.80 2.50
C LEU A 235 25.57 6.17 2.88
N ARG A 236 26.37 6.23 3.96
CA ARG A 236 27.05 7.45 4.41
C ARG A 236 28.12 7.90 3.41
N GLU A 237 28.93 6.98 2.92
CA GLU A 237 29.98 7.27 1.92
C GLU A 237 29.37 7.67 0.58
N LEU A 238 28.23 7.09 0.23
CA LEU A 238 27.47 7.46 -0.95
C LEU A 238 26.71 8.79 -0.80
N ASN A 239 26.64 9.35 0.42
CA ASN A 239 25.85 10.53 0.73
C ASN A 239 24.38 10.41 0.27
N PHE A 240 23.80 9.20 0.40
CA PHE A 240 22.41 8.92 0.06
C PHE A 240 21.49 9.08 1.28
N GLY A 241 20.34 9.72 1.07
CA GLY A 241 19.26 9.83 2.05
C GLY A 241 18.78 11.27 2.26
N SER A 242 17.49 11.42 2.58
CA SER A 242 16.92 12.69 3.06
C SER A 242 16.98 12.72 4.58
N ALA A 243 17.37 13.86 5.15
CA ALA A 243 17.32 14.08 6.60
C ALA A 243 15.88 14.35 7.11
N GLN A 244 14.97 14.74 6.21
CA GLN A 244 13.58 15.02 6.55
C GLN A 244 12.75 13.76 6.32
N VAL A 245 12.25 13.17 7.41
CA VAL A 245 11.38 12.01 7.41
C VAL A 245 9.97 12.45 7.75
N ILE A 246 9.03 12.15 6.87
CA ILE A 246 7.60 12.36 7.11
C ILE A 246 7.07 11.08 7.76
N SER A 247 6.43 11.22 8.91
CA SER A 247 5.94 10.11 9.71
C SER A 247 4.56 10.42 10.28
N ILE A 248 3.85 9.35 10.64
CA ILE A 248 2.52 9.43 11.27
C ILE A 248 2.53 8.63 12.58
N ASN A 249 1.81 9.11 13.60
CA ASN A 249 1.69 8.33 14.84
C ASN A 249 0.81 7.11 14.61
N GLY A 250 1.15 5.97 15.23
CA GLY A 250 0.38 4.73 15.13
C GLY A 250 -1.03 4.78 15.70
N ASP A 251 -1.39 5.82 16.46
CA ASP A 251 -2.75 6.07 16.93
C ASP A 251 -3.61 6.94 15.99
N GLN A 252 -3.01 7.53 14.94
CA GLN A 252 -3.72 8.33 13.95
C GLN A 252 -4.52 7.48 12.97
N ARG A 253 -5.50 8.12 12.33
CA ARG A 253 -6.38 7.44 11.38
C ARG A 253 -5.64 7.14 10.08
N VAL A 254 -5.92 5.98 9.49
CA VAL A 254 -5.46 5.63 8.13
C VAL A 254 -5.80 6.71 7.12
N LEU A 255 -6.97 7.35 7.27
CA LEU A 255 -7.37 8.45 6.39
C LEU A 255 -6.39 9.64 6.42
N GLU A 256 -5.85 9.97 7.60
CA GLU A 256 -4.84 11.02 7.76
C GLU A 256 -3.51 10.63 7.09
N ALA A 257 -3.16 9.34 7.15
CA ALA A 257 -1.98 8.82 6.43
C ALA A 257 -2.14 8.91 4.91
N LEU A 258 -3.30 8.53 4.38
CA LEU A 258 -3.61 8.61 2.96
C LEU A 258 -3.61 10.07 2.48
N GLU A 259 -4.20 10.98 3.26
CA GLU A 259 -4.21 12.41 2.97
C GLU A 259 -2.79 12.97 2.94
N MET A 260 -1.96 12.65 3.94
CA MET A 260 -0.57 13.09 4.03
C MET A 260 0.28 12.56 2.87
N MET A 261 0.12 11.28 2.50
CA MET A 261 0.79 10.72 1.32
C MET A 261 0.42 11.47 0.04
N ASN A 262 -0.88 11.74 -0.15
CA ASN A 262 -1.38 12.44 -1.34
C ASN A 262 -0.95 13.92 -1.38
N SER A 263 -0.98 14.63 -0.25
CA SER A 263 -0.61 16.05 -0.18
C SER A 263 0.88 16.26 -0.40
N GLU A 264 1.71 15.43 0.24
CA GLU A 264 3.17 15.51 0.17
C GLU A 264 3.73 14.86 -1.11
N GLY A 265 2.92 14.10 -1.85
CA GLY A 265 3.35 13.39 -3.06
C GLY A 265 4.33 12.25 -2.75
N ILE A 266 4.15 11.59 -1.61
CA ILE A 266 5.00 10.48 -1.15
C ILE A 266 4.21 9.17 -1.16
N SER A 267 4.90 8.06 -1.44
CA SER A 267 4.27 6.74 -1.58
C SER A 267 4.15 5.96 -0.27
N SER A 268 4.83 6.41 0.79
CA SER A 268 4.83 5.73 2.09
C SER A 268 5.20 6.67 3.25
N LEU A 269 4.70 6.33 4.43
CA LEU A 269 4.97 6.97 5.71
C LEU A 269 5.54 5.97 6.70
N ALA A 270 6.53 6.42 7.47
CA ALA A 270 6.94 5.70 8.68
C ALA A 270 5.85 5.84 9.75
N VAL A 271 5.46 4.74 10.37
CA VAL A 271 4.54 4.74 11.50
C VAL A 271 5.35 4.73 12.79
N VAL A 272 5.12 5.70 13.68
CA VAL A 272 5.90 5.87 14.91
C VAL A 272 5.03 5.80 16.17
N ASP A 273 5.62 5.41 17.30
CA ASP A 273 5.00 5.52 18.61
C ASP A 273 5.13 6.94 19.19
N SER A 274 4.56 7.17 20.39
CA SER A 274 4.66 8.46 21.09
C SER A 274 6.10 8.87 21.48
N ASN A 275 7.06 7.95 21.39
CA ASN A 275 8.48 8.21 21.66
C ASN A 275 9.29 8.36 20.36
N HIS A 276 8.63 8.47 19.20
CA HIS A 276 9.25 8.53 17.88
C HIS A 276 10.05 7.28 17.47
N ASN A 277 9.77 6.12 18.08
CA ASN A 277 10.31 4.86 17.58
C ASN A 277 9.49 4.40 16.38
N VAL A 278 10.15 3.94 15.31
CA VAL A 278 9.47 3.33 14.16
C VAL A 278 8.88 1.99 14.58
N VAL A 279 7.56 1.87 14.44
CA VAL A 279 6.78 0.66 14.75
C VAL A 279 6.20 0.00 13.51
N GLY A 280 6.22 0.67 12.35
CA GLY A 280 5.72 0.11 11.10
C GLY A 280 5.87 1.06 9.92
N ASN A 281 5.24 0.69 8.80
CA ASN A 281 5.11 1.51 7.61
C ASN A 281 3.67 1.41 7.10
N ILE A 282 3.21 2.47 6.44
CA ILE A 282 1.98 2.48 5.64
C ILE A 282 2.31 3.08 4.27
N SER A 283 1.73 2.54 3.21
CA SER A 283 1.99 2.92 1.82
C SER A 283 0.70 3.10 1.03
N THR A 284 0.79 3.76 -0.12
CA THR A 284 -0.35 3.86 -1.04
C THR A 284 -0.86 2.48 -1.47
N THR A 285 0.02 1.48 -1.52
CA THR A 285 -0.36 0.10 -1.88
C THR A 285 -1.23 -0.58 -0.83
N ASP A 286 -1.25 -0.11 0.42
CA ASP A 286 -2.07 -0.69 1.50
C ASP A 286 -3.56 -0.39 1.32
N VAL A 287 -3.93 0.55 0.43
CA VAL A 287 -5.32 0.79 0.03
C VAL A 287 -5.95 -0.45 -0.61
N LYS A 288 -5.17 -1.37 -1.20
CA LYS A 288 -5.68 -2.65 -1.70
C LYS A 288 -6.32 -3.53 -0.61
N VAL A 289 -5.87 -3.37 0.64
CA VAL A 289 -6.36 -4.11 1.81
C VAL A 289 -7.58 -3.41 2.41
N CYS A 290 -7.90 -2.18 1.99
CA CYS A 290 -9.17 -1.56 2.34
C CYS A 290 -10.31 -2.35 1.66
N PRO A 291 -11.20 -3.03 2.42
CA PRO A 291 -12.34 -3.80 1.89
C PRO A 291 -13.37 -2.98 1.11
N THR A 292 -13.12 -1.69 0.92
CA THR A 292 -14.04 -0.66 0.43
C THR A 292 -14.42 -0.84 -1.04
N LEU A 293 -13.70 -1.63 -1.82
CA LEU A 293 -14.06 -1.89 -3.21
C LEU A 293 -15.26 -2.85 -3.37
N ASN A 294 -15.61 -3.63 -2.33
CA ASN A 294 -16.68 -4.63 -2.44
C ASN A 294 -17.98 -4.33 -1.70
N SER A 295 -18.08 -3.26 -0.89
CA SER A 295 -19.34 -2.94 -0.18
C SER A 295 -19.39 -1.49 0.32
N GLY A 296 -20.35 -0.72 -0.20
CA GLY A 296 -20.49 0.71 0.03
C GLY A 296 -20.54 1.19 1.49
N LYS A 297 -20.15 2.46 1.67
CA LYS A 297 -20.31 3.47 2.76
C LYS A 297 -20.40 3.07 4.26
N SER A 298 -20.90 1.90 4.66
CA SER A 298 -21.00 1.45 6.06
C SER A 298 -19.71 0.77 6.57
N ALA A 299 -18.83 0.33 5.67
CA ALA A 299 -17.66 -0.48 6.01
C ALA A 299 -16.44 0.31 6.50
N LEU A 300 -16.25 1.57 6.08
CA LEU A 300 -15.05 2.37 6.40
C LEU A 300 -14.79 2.51 7.91
N ASN A 301 -15.83 2.59 8.74
CA ASN A 301 -15.69 2.65 10.19
C ASN A 301 -15.32 1.29 10.85
N LYS A 302 -15.52 0.16 10.17
CA LYS A 302 -15.15 -1.17 10.68
C LYS A 302 -13.69 -1.55 10.38
N VAL A 303 -13.10 -0.96 9.33
CA VAL A 303 -11.77 -1.30 8.79
C VAL A 303 -10.62 -0.88 9.70
N ILE A 304 -10.73 0.29 10.36
CA ILE A 304 -9.68 0.79 11.27
C ILE A 304 -9.42 -0.21 12.42
N HIS A 305 -10.43 -0.96 12.84
CA HIS A 305 -10.29 -1.96 13.91
C HIS A 305 -9.95 -3.37 13.42
N SER A 306 -10.20 -3.72 12.17
CA SER A 306 -9.92 -5.06 11.64
C SER A 306 -8.49 -5.20 11.10
N THR A 307 -7.94 -4.18 10.43
CA THR A 307 -6.61 -4.28 9.78
C THR A 307 -5.47 -4.41 10.80
N LEU A 308 -5.54 -3.69 11.94
CA LEU A 308 -4.59 -3.88 13.05
C LEU A 308 -4.77 -5.22 13.76
N ARG A 309 -6.00 -5.78 13.76
CA ARG A 309 -6.30 -7.06 14.40
C ARG A 309 -5.92 -8.24 13.50
N GLU A 310 -6.05 -8.12 12.19
CA GLU A 310 -5.67 -9.14 11.21
C GLU A 310 -4.16 -9.17 10.99
N GLN A 311 -3.45 -8.02 10.97
CA GLN A 311 -1.99 -8.04 11.02
C GLN A 311 -1.48 -8.64 12.34
N ALA A 312 -2.12 -8.32 13.48
CA ALA A 312 -1.77 -8.96 14.76
C ALA A 312 -2.10 -10.46 14.81
N LEU A 313 -3.19 -10.91 14.18
CA LEU A 313 -3.58 -12.33 14.11
C LEU A 313 -2.75 -13.12 13.09
N TYR A 314 -2.37 -12.52 11.96
CA TYR A 314 -1.48 -13.12 10.96
C TYR A 314 -0.08 -13.35 11.55
N LEU A 315 0.45 -12.36 12.28
CA LEU A 315 1.71 -12.50 13.02
C LEU A 315 1.61 -13.47 14.20
N SER A 316 0.43 -13.66 14.77
CA SER A 316 0.17 -14.67 15.82
C SER A 316 -0.03 -16.09 15.27
N SER A 317 -0.49 -16.25 14.03
CA SER A 317 -0.83 -17.54 13.42
C SER A 317 0.28 -18.10 12.53
N ASN A 318 1.16 -17.22 12.03
CA ASN A 318 2.38 -17.58 11.28
C ASN A 318 3.60 -17.00 11.99
N PRO A 319 4.00 -17.54 13.17
CA PRO A 319 5.26 -17.16 13.76
C PRO A 319 6.39 -17.49 12.75
N PRO A 320 7.36 -16.59 12.53
CA PRO A 320 8.51 -16.92 11.71
C PRO A 320 9.17 -18.19 12.26
N ALA A 321 9.53 -19.11 11.35
CA ALA A 321 10.02 -20.43 11.70
C ALA A 321 11.07 -20.34 12.81
N SER A 322 10.77 -20.97 13.95
CA SER A 322 11.75 -21.17 15.00
C SER A 322 12.87 -22.03 14.43
N ILE A 323 14.06 -21.46 14.26
CA ILE A 323 15.28 -22.27 14.16
C ILE A 323 15.50 -22.85 15.55
N SER A 324 14.88 -24.00 15.79
CA SER A 324 15.15 -24.87 16.92
C SER A 324 15.75 -26.16 16.40
N SER A 325 16.96 -26.43 16.88
CA SER A 325 17.74 -27.68 16.84
C SER A 325 18.37 -28.15 15.52
N LEU A 326 19.71 -28.24 15.61
CA LEU A 326 20.73 -28.88 14.76
C LEU A 326 21.33 -28.03 13.64
#